data_AF-A0A4P8SA85-F1
#
_entry.id   AF-A0A4P8SA85-F1
#
_cell.length_a   1.000
_cell.length_b   1.000
_cell.length_c   1.000
_cell.angle_alpha   90.00
_cell.angle_beta   90.00
_cell.angle_gamma   90.00
#
_symmetry.space_group_name_H-M   'P 1'
#
loop_
_entity.id
_entity.type
_entity.pdbx_description
1 polymer ?
#
loop_
_entity_poly.entity_id
_entity_poly.type
_entity_poly.pdbx_seq_one_letter_code
_entity_poly.pdbx_strand_id
1 'polypeptide(L)'
;MYISNYHFVHFVQFVYSGDDLLENLDYNYNKKIEVGLMFFHTLFKQPKQEAEEISSAEKLLIVVRELLNKELPEHYTHHHILFTANSKLASLNESLKNHRTQANYDLKLGQFHSQMHDELRKQVSDLQVLVDGFMELNIDIKQMNHRLHFHYDSIQYIHENYVLYMEGRFSHQSSQLFWQAVKEDVLDIIRKII
;
A
#
# COMPACT_ATOMS: atom_id res chain seq x y z
N MET A 1 18.73 19.96 21.13
CA MET A 1 17.53 19.93 21.97
C MET A 1 16.84 18.60 21.71
N TYR A 2 16.89 17.71 22.71
CA TYR A 2 16.26 16.39 22.69
C TYR A 2 14.73 16.53 22.65
N ILE A 3 14.04 15.67 21.91
CA ILE A 3 13.14 14.64 22.45
C ILE A 3 12.87 13.63 21.33
N SER A 4 13.01 12.37 21.72
CA SER A 4 12.76 11.15 20.96
C SER A 4 11.35 10.65 21.30
N ASN A 5 10.75 9.94 20.34
CA ASN A 5 10.09 8.65 20.52
C ASN A 5 8.59 8.50 20.91
N TYR A 6 7.96 7.60 20.13
CA TYR A 6 6.84 6.66 20.37
C TYR A 6 5.41 7.18 20.51
N HIS A 7 4.54 6.80 19.55
CA HIS A 7 3.63 5.65 19.67
C HIS A 7 2.64 5.61 18.49
N PHE A 8 2.73 4.57 17.64
CA PHE A 8 1.59 4.17 16.80
C PHE A 8 1.56 2.65 16.69
N VAL A 9 0.98 2.03 17.70
CA VAL A 9 0.47 0.65 17.64
C VAL A 9 -0.80 0.63 18.47
N HIS A 10 -1.96 0.51 17.83
CA HIS A 10 -2.96 -0.53 18.09
C HIS A 10 -4.26 -0.23 17.34
N PHE A 11 -4.60 -1.15 16.44
CA PHE A 11 -5.94 -1.36 15.93
C PHE A 11 -6.62 -2.42 16.84
N VAL A 12 -7.96 -2.34 16.95
CA VAL A 12 -8.94 -3.39 17.35
C VAL A 12 -9.45 -3.48 18.81
N GLN A 13 -10.69 -2.96 18.96
CA GLN A 13 -11.90 -3.48 19.63
C GLN A 13 -12.18 -3.42 21.16
N PHE A 14 -13.50 -3.22 21.40
CA PHE A 14 -14.34 -3.33 22.61
C PHE A 14 -14.14 -2.19 23.63
N VAL A 15 -15.18 -1.49 24.10
CA VAL A 15 -16.35 -1.99 24.86
C VAL A 15 -17.50 -0.97 24.78
N TYR A 16 -18.73 -1.47 24.64
CA TYR A 16 -19.97 -0.77 24.99
C TYR A 16 -19.90 -0.30 26.45
N SER A 17 -19.89 1.01 26.71
CA SER A 17 -20.27 1.54 28.02
C SER A 17 -21.65 2.14 27.91
N GLY A 18 -22.61 1.50 28.57
CA GLY A 18 -23.84 2.17 28.96
C GLY A 18 -23.54 3.20 30.05
N ASP A 19 -24.38 4.22 30.09
CA ASP A 19 -25.04 4.68 31.29
C ASP A 19 -26.27 5.48 30.87
N ASP A 20 -27.25 5.49 31.77
CA ASP A 20 -28.54 6.20 31.72
C ASP A 20 -29.67 5.50 30.96
N LEU A 21 -30.40 4.65 31.68
CA LEU A 21 -31.71 5.05 32.20
C LEU A 21 -32.18 4.05 33.27
N LEU A 22 -32.22 4.55 34.51
CA LEU A 22 -33.02 4.01 35.60
C LEU A 22 -34.49 4.01 35.19
N GLU A 23 -35.17 2.88 35.32
CA GLU A 23 -36.51 2.83 35.92
C GLU A 23 -36.95 1.39 36.20
N ASN A 24 -37.13 1.12 37.49
CA ASN A 24 -38.16 0.28 38.09
C ASN A 24 -38.57 -1.00 37.34
N LEU A 25 -38.25 -2.16 37.91
CA LEU A 25 -39.29 -3.13 38.26
C LEU A 25 -38.81 -4.07 39.37
N ASP A 26 -39.72 -4.24 40.30
CA ASP A 26 -39.60 -4.79 41.62
C ASP A 26 -39.93 -6.31 41.59
N TYR A 27 -39.59 -7.00 42.68
CA TYR A 27 -40.03 -8.37 43.05
C TYR A 27 -39.36 -9.63 42.42
N ASN A 28 -38.41 -10.18 43.19
CA ASN A 28 -38.58 -11.47 43.91
C ASN A 28 -38.93 -12.72 43.08
N TYR A 29 -37.95 -13.58 42.76
CA TYR A 29 -38.17 -15.04 42.76
C TYR A 29 -36.84 -15.83 42.87
N ASN A 30 -36.44 -16.13 44.11
CA ASN A 30 -35.53 -17.23 44.42
C ASN A 30 -36.31 -18.54 44.31
N LYS A 31 -36.28 -19.22 43.15
CA LYS A 31 -36.61 -20.66 43.06
C LYS A 31 -36.19 -21.29 41.73
N LYS A 32 -35.42 -22.37 41.83
CA LYS A 32 -35.14 -23.40 40.79
C LYS A 32 -34.33 -22.97 39.58
N ILE A 33 -33.00 -23.05 39.69
CA ILE A 33 -32.12 -23.42 38.58
C ILE A 33 -31.11 -24.46 39.07
N GLU A 34 -31.61 -25.66 39.35
CA GLU A 34 -30.82 -26.88 39.27
C GLU A 34 -31.53 -27.75 38.23
N VAL A 35 -30.75 -28.45 37.40
CA VAL A 35 -31.17 -29.22 36.21
C VAL A 35 -31.29 -28.37 34.92
N GLY A 36 -30.15 -27.82 34.48
CA GLY A 36 -30.05 -27.19 33.14
C GLY A 36 -28.64 -26.88 32.64
N LEU A 37 -27.59 -27.41 33.29
CA LEU A 37 -26.19 -26.99 33.04
C LEU A 37 -25.32 -28.00 32.29
N MET A 38 -25.88 -29.10 31.76
CA MET A 38 -25.09 -30.15 31.10
C MET A 38 -25.24 -30.24 29.56
N PHE A 39 -25.88 -29.27 28.88
CA PHE A 39 -26.14 -29.38 27.43
C PHE A 39 -25.67 -28.22 26.54
N PHE A 40 -24.81 -27.31 27.02
CA PHE A 40 -24.32 -26.17 26.21
C PHE A 40 -22.83 -26.15 25.86
N HIS A 41 -22.07 -27.21 26.15
CA HIS A 41 -20.62 -27.22 25.89
C HIS A 41 -20.19 -27.80 24.52
N THR A 42 -21.12 -28.14 23.64
CA THR A 42 -20.80 -28.74 22.32
C THR A 42 -21.19 -27.91 21.10
N LEU A 43 -21.80 -26.73 21.27
CA LEU A 43 -22.28 -25.90 20.14
C LEU A 43 -21.46 -24.63 19.85
N PHE A 44 -20.48 -24.30 20.68
CA PHE A 44 -19.56 -23.18 20.42
C PHE A 44 -18.16 -23.67 20.09
N LYS A 45 -18.04 -24.41 18.97
CA LYS A 45 -16.77 -24.42 18.23
C LYS A 45 -16.60 -23.02 17.66
N GLN A 46 -15.87 -22.16 18.37
CA GLN A 46 -15.42 -20.90 17.78
C GLN A 46 -14.69 -21.27 16.47
N PRO A 47 -15.11 -20.74 15.31
CA PRO A 47 -14.30 -20.90 14.11
C PRO A 47 -12.93 -20.31 14.47
N LYS A 48 -11.90 -21.15 14.36
CA LYS A 48 -10.51 -20.72 14.41
C LYS A 48 -10.43 -19.56 13.41
N GLN A 49 -10.24 -18.34 13.89
CA GLN A 49 -9.93 -17.18 13.05
C GLN A 49 -8.60 -17.53 12.38
N GLU A 50 -8.67 -18.18 11.23
CA GLU A 50 -7.55 -18.24 10.31
C GLU A 50 -7.37 -16.79 9.85
N ALA A 51 -6.23 -16.19 10.24
CA ALA A 51 -5.85 -14.90 9.70
C ALA A 51 -5.88 -15.05 8.17
N GLU A 52 -6.78 -14.33 7.51
CA GLU A 52 -6.91 -14.38 6.05
C GLU A 52 -5.54 -14.04 5.47
N GLU A 53 -4.93 -15.00 4.78
CA GLU A 53 -3.64 -14.79 4.13
C GLU A 53 -3.84 -13.76 3.03
N ILE A 54 -3.16 -12.62 3.15
CA ILE A 54 -3.20 -11.55 2.15
C ILE A 54 -2.74 -12.14 0.80
N SER A 55 -3.57 -11.98 -0.23
CA SER A 55 -3.31 -12.49 -1.57
C SER A 55 -2.12 -11.79 -2.23
N SER A 56 -1.54 -12.38 -3.27
CA SER A 56 -0.43 -11.77 -4.01
C SER A 56 -0.82 -10.43 -4.64
N ALA A 57 -2.05 -10.34 -5.17
CA ALA A 57 -2.55 -9.08 -5.71
C ALA A 57 -2.66 -7.99 -4.63
N GLU A 58 -3.14 -8.32 -3.43
CA GLU A 58 -3.21 -7.37 -2.31
C GLU A 58 -1.82 -6.96 -1.81
N LYS A 59 -0.89 -7.91 -1.68
CA LYS A 59 0.52 -7.64 -1.32
C LYS A 59 1.15 -6.67 -2.32
N LEU A 60 0.97 -6.91 -3.62
CA LEU A 60 1.49 -6.04 -4.66
C LEU A 60 0.82 -4.66 -4.62
N LEU A 61 -0.50 -4.59 -4.42
CA LEU A 61 -1.24 -3.34 -4.32
C LEU A 61 -0.74 -2.44 -3.18
N ILE A 62 -0.43 -3.03 -2.02
CA ILE A 62 0.17 -2.30 -0.89
C ILE A 62 1.48 -1.64 -1.32
N VAL A 63 2.39 -2.41 -1.92
CA VAL A 63 3.71 -1.91 -2.33
C VAL A 63 3.59 -0.87 -3.45
N VAL A 64 2.72 -1.09 -4.45
CA VAL A 64 2.47 -0.13 -5.53
C VAL A 64 1.94 1.20 -5.00
N ARG A 65 1.02 1.17 -4.03
CA ARG A 65 0.51 2.38 -3.39
C ARG A 65 1.62 3.15 -2.68
N GLU A 66 2.50 2.47 -1.97
CA GLU A 66 3.65 3.10 -1.31
C GLU A 66 4.65 3.69 -2.29
N LEU A 67 4.91 3.01 -3.42
CA LEU A 67 5.73 3.55 -4.50
C LEU A 67 5.10 4.81 -5.10
N LEU A 68 3.78 4.81 -5.35
CA LEU A 68 3.08 6.00 -5.83
C LEU A 68 3.16 7.17 -4.83
N ASN A 69 3.00 6.91 -3.54
CA ASN A 69 3.17 7.94 -2.50
C ASN A 69 4.57 8.56 -2.51
N LYS A 70 5.60 7.76 -2.83
CA LYS A 70 6.99 8.26 -2.96
C LYS A 70 7.25 9.03 -4.23
N GLU A 71 6.66 8.61 -5.35
CA GLU A 71 6.75 9.32 -6.62
C GLU A 71 5.89 10.61 -6.62
N LEU A 72 4.89 10.69 -5.73
CA LEU A 72 3.94 11.80 -5.60
C LEU A 72 3.97 12.41 -4.19
N PRO A 73 5.09 13.02 -3.75
CA PRO A 73 5.20 13.59 -2.40
C PRO A 73 4.24 14.76 -2.16
N GLU A 74 3.77 15.41 -3.22
CA GLU A 74 2.78 16.50 -3.17
C GLU A 74 1.34 15.99 -3.05
N HIS A 75 1.15 14.66 -3.00
CA HIS A 75 -0.17 14.08 -2.83
C HIS A 75 -0.74 14.41 -1.45
N TYR A 76 -1.81 15.20 -1.43
CA TYR A 76 -2.61 15.43 -0.23
C TYR A 76 -3.69 14.37 -0.10
N THR A 77 -3.98 13.96 1.13
CA THR A 77 -5.00 12.96 1.49
C THR A 77 -6.41 13.27 0.96
N HIS A 78 -6.68 14.51 0.58
CA HIS A 78 -7.98 14.95 0.04
C HIS A 78 -8.10 14.80 -1.48
N HIS A 79 -6.99 14.59 -2.19
CA HIS A 79 -7.01 14.39 -3.63
C HIS A 79 -6.97 12.89 -3.94
N HIS A 80 -7.54 12.50 -5.08
CA HIS A 80 -7.42 11.12 -5.56
C HIS A 80 -6.01 10.90 -6.11
N ILE A 81 -5.33 9.80 -5.74
CA ILE A 81 -3.93 9.56 -6.13
C ILE A 81 -3.73 9.57 -7.66
N LEU A 82 -4.70 9.06 -8.42
CA LEU A 82 -4.67 9.10 -9.89
C LEU A 82 -4.76 10.52 -10.45
N PHE A 83 -5.47 11.43 -9.78
CA PHE A 83 -5.52 12.83 -10.22
C PHE A 83 -4.14 13.49 -10.07
N THR A 84 -3.48 13.28 -8.93
CA THR A 84 -2.12 13.76 -8.69
C THR A 84 -1.13 13.14 -9.69
N ALA A 85 -1.24 11.83 -9.94
CA ALA A 85 -0.39 11.12 -10.89
C ALA A 85 -0.55 11.67 -12.32
N ASN A 86 -1.78 11.86 -12.78
CA ASN A 86 -2.08 12.41 -14.10
C ASN A 86 -1.55 13.84 -14.26
N SER A 87 -1.66 14.67 -13.21
CA SER A 87 -1.14 16.03 -13.20
C SER A 87 0.39 16.03 -13.31
N LYS A 88 1.07 15.14 -12.59
CA LYS A 88 2.52 14.98 -12.67
C LYS A 88 2.96 14.44 -14.04
N LEU A 89 2.26 13.46 -14.59
CA LEU A 89 2.53 12.94 -15.95
C LEU A 89 2.41 14.05 -17.00
N ALA A 90 1.39 14.92 -16.90
CA ALA A 90 1.26 16.06 -17.81
C ALA A 90 2.45 17.02 -17.71
N SER A 91 2.86 17.37 -16.49
CA SER A 91 4.02 18.24 -16.24
C SER A 91 5.35 17.64 -16.73
N LEU A 92 5.56 16.34 -16.52
CA LEU A 92 6.74 15.63 -17.00
C LEU A 92 6.79 15.61 -18.54
N ASN A 93 5.65 15.37 -19.20
CA ASN A 93 5.56 15.39 -20.66
C ASN A 93 5.84 16.78 -21.26
N GLU A 94 5.36 17.84 -20.61
CA GLU A 94 5.69 19.21 -21.00
C GLU A 94 7.20 19.48 -20.85
N SER A 95 7.79 19.08 -19.73
CA SER A 95 9.23 19.22 -19.47
C SER A 95 10.06 18.44 -20.50
N LEU A 96 9.65 17.21 -20.84
CA LEU A 96 10.28 16.39 -21.86
C LEU A 96 10.27 17.10 -23.22
N LYS A 97 9.14 17.70 -23.61
CA LYS A 97 9.04 18.51 -24.84
C LYS A 97 10.01 19.69 -24.81
N ASN A 98 10.11 20.39 -23.67
CA ASN A 98 11.00 21.55 -23.51
C ASN A 98 12.49 21.19 -23.57
N HIS A 99 12.89 20.05 -23.01
CA HIS A 99 14.28 19.59 -23.10
C HIS A 99 14.63 19.12 -24.51
N ARG A 100 13.69 18.47 -25.21
CA ARG A 100 13.90 18.02 -26.60
C ARG A 100 14.21 19.17 -27.56
N THR A 101 13.52 20.30 -27.42
CA THR A 101 13.70 21.46 -28.31
C THR A 101 15.01 22.21 -28.05
N GLN A 102 15.63 22.02 -26.88
CA GLN A 102 16.88 22.66 -26.47
C GLN A 102 18.11 21.76 -26.65
N ALA A 103 17.93 20.54 -27.18
CA ALA A 103 19.03 19.63 -27.43
C ALA A 103 19.96 20.17 -28.52
N ASN A 104 21.25 20.23 -28.21
CA ASN A 104 22.32 20.58 -29.13
C ASN A 104 23.58 19.79 -28.73
N TYR A 105 23.97 18.81 -29.54
CA TYR A 105 25.04 17.88 -29.20
C TYR A 105 26.44 18.51 -29.25
N ASP A 106 26.60 19.65 -29.92
CA ASP A 106 27.87 20.36 -30.05
C ASP A 106 28.20 21.20 -28.80
N LEU A 107 27.18 21.53 -28.01
CA LEU A 107 27.32 22.33 -26.79
C LEU A 107 27.04 21.49 -25.55
N LYS A 108 27.86 21.65 -24.51
CA LYS A 108 27.66 20.96 -23.22
C LYS A 108 26.27 21.18 -22.62
N LEU A 109 25.71 22.38 -22.78
CA LEU A 109 24.34 22.67 -22.32
C LEU A 109 23.29 21.87 -23.09
N GLY A 110 23.45 21.72 -24.41
CA GLY A 110 22.53 20.91 -25.19
C GLY A 110 22.67 19.40 -24.93
N GLN A 111 23.87 18.93 -24.56
CA GLN A 111 24.10 17.56 -24.05
C GLN A 111 23.37 17.36 -22.72
N PHE A 112 23.42 18.34 -21.81
CA PHE A 112 22.63 18.32 -20.58
C PHE A 112 21.12 18.20 -20.88
N HIS A 113 20.59 18.98 -21.82
CA HIS A 113 19.18 18.85 -22.19
C HIS A 113 18.84 17.46 -22.75
N SER A 114 19.75 16.84 -23.51
CA SER A 114 19.58 15.46 -23.98
C SER A 114 19.56 14.45 -22.83
N GLN A 115 20.47 14.57 -21.87
CA GLN A 115 20.52 13.68 -20.69
C GLN A 115 19.25 13.81 -19.86
N MET A 116 18.84 15.05 -19.56
CA MET A 116 17.59 15.31 -18.83
C MET A 116 16.37 14.78 -19.57
N HIS A 117 16.34 14.90 -20.90
CA HIS A 117 15.27 14.34 -21.71
C HIS A 117 15.13 12.82 -21.52
N ASP A 118 16.24 12.08 -21.52
CA ASP A 118 16.22 10.63 -21.35
C ASP A 118 15.84 10.22 -19.93
N GLU A 119 16.31 10.95 -18.91
CA GLU A 119 15.89 10.75 -17.52
C GLU A 119 14.38 10.99 -17.34
N LEU A 120 13.86 12.10 -17.88
CA LEU A 120 12.43 12.41 -17.84
C LEU A 120 11.61 11.35 -18.59
N ARG A 121 12.09 10.86 -19.73
CA ARG A 121 11.42 9.77 -20.47
C ARG A 121 11.30 8.51 -19.61
N LYS A 122 12.36 8.15 -18.88
CA LYS A 122 12.32 7.01 -17.94
C LYS A 122 11.31 7.27 -16.82
N GLN A 123 11.31 8.46 -16.21
CA GLN A 123 10.37 8.82 -15.15
C GLN A 123 8.91 8.75 -15.61
N VAL A 124 8.60 9.26 -16.82
CA VAL A 124 7.27 9.15 -17.42
C VAL A 124 6.86 7.68 -17.58
N SER A 125 7.75 6.86 -18.14
CA SER A 125 7.47 5.44 -18.35
C SER A 125 7.24 4.69 -17.04
N ASP A 126 8.08 4.91 -16.03
CA ASP A 126 7.98 4.24 -14.74
C ASP A 126 6.70 4.67 -14.00
N LEU A 127 6.38 5.97 -13.97
CA LEU A 127 5.16 6.47 -13.34
C LEU A 127 3.89 5.96 -14.04
N GLN A 128 3.89 5.91 -15.38
CA GLN A 128 2.76 5.38 -16.14
C GLN A 128 2.51 3.90 -15.80
N VAL A 129 3.55 3.08 -15.75
CA VAL A 129 3.43 1.65 -15.39
C VAL A 129 2.89 1.49 -13.96
N LEU A 130 3.34 2.30 -13.00
CA LEU A 130 2.79 2.25 -11.63
C LEU A 130 1.31 2.64 -11.58
N VAL A 131 0.91 3.66 -12.36
CA VAL A 131 -0.49 4.09 -12.46
C VAL A 131 -1.35 2.99 -13.07
N ASP A 132 -0.91 2.37 -14.17
CA ASP A 132 -1.62 1.29 -14.84
C ASP A 132 -1.75 0.06 -13.92
N GLY A 133 -0.65 -0.32 -13.27
CA GLY A 133 -0.63 -1.37 -12.23
C GLY A 133 -1.60 -1.10 -11.10
N PHE A 134 -1.60 0.12 -10.57
CA PHE A 134 -2.53 0.51 -9.52
C PHE A 134 -3.98 0.41 -9.99
N MET A 135 -4.33 0.91 -11.18
CA MET A 135 -5.68 0.84 -11.70
C MET A 135 -6.14 -0.61 -11.84
N GLU A 136 -5.36 -1.45 -12.51
CA GLU A 136 -5.67 -2.86 -12.75
C GLU A 136 -5.86 -3.64 -11.44
N LEU A 137 -4.99 -3.41 -10.45
CA LEU A 137 -5.08 -4.03 -9.12
C LEU A 137 -6.33 -3.61 -8.33
N ASN A 138 -6.85 -2.39 -8.54
CA ASN A 138 -8.06 -1.90 -7.88
C ASN A 138 -9.36 -2.26 -8.63
N ILE A 139 -9.31 -2.55 -9.94
CA ILE A 139 -10.50 -2.88 -10.74
C ILE A 139 -10.96 -4.32 -10.48
N ASP A 140 -10.07 -5.30 -10.63
CA ASP A 140 -10.40 -6.72 -10.40
C ASP A 140 -9.24 -7.47 -9.75
N ILE A 141 -9.22 -7.42 -8.43
CA ILE A 141 -8.17 -8.05 -7.63
C ILE A 141 -8.16 -9.59 -7.76
N LYS A 142 -9.32 -10.21 -8.03
CA LYS A 142 -9.43 -11.68 -8.17
C LYS A 142 -8.82 -12.14 -9.49
N GLN A 143 -9.16 -11.47 -10.58
CA GLN A 143 -8.54 -11.72 -11.88
C GLN A 143 -7.04 -11.44 -11.83
N MET A 144 -6.64 -10.35 -11.16
CA MET A 144 -5.24 -10.00 -11.02
C MET A 144 -4.45 -11.05 -10.22
N ASN A 145 -5.05 -11.60 -9.17
CA ASN A 145 -4.41 -12.67 -8.40
C ASN A 145 -4.14 -13.92 -9.26
N HIS A 146 -5.02 -14.23 -10.21
CA HIS A 146 -4.77 -15.30 -11.18
C HIS A 146 -3.60 -14.95 -12.14
N ARG A 147 -3.55 -13.73 -12.68
CA ARG A 147 -2.43 -13.27 -13.54
C ARG A 147 -1.09 -13.31 -12.79
N LEU A 148 -1.11 -13.00 -11.50
CA LEU A 148 0.07 -12.94 -10.64
C LEU A 148 0.53 -14.30 -10.11
N HIS A 149 -0.16 -15.40 -10.44
CA HIS A 149 0.17 -16.72 -9.92
C HIS A 149 1.63 -17.12 -10.17
N PHE A 150 2.18 -16.79 -11.34
CA PHE A 150 3.58 -17.09 -11.71
C PHE A 150 4.61 -16.13 -11.10
N HIS A 151 4.16 -15.09 -10.40
CA HIS A 151 5.01 -14.10 -9.74
C HIS A 151 4.88 -14.15 -8.21
N TYR A 152 4.23 -15.19 -7.66
CA TYR A 152 3.97 -15.32 -6.22
C TYR A 152 5.24 -15.15 -5.39
N ASP A 153 6.31 -15.90 -5.69
CA ASP A 153 7.54 -15.87 -4.90
C ASP A 153 8.21 -14.48 -4.93
N SER A 154 8.22 -13.83 -6.08
CA SER A 154 8.78 -12.48 -6.23
C SER A 154 7.97 -11.45 -5.44
N ILE A 155 6.64 -11.51 -5.53
CA ILE A 155 5.74 -10.61 -4.80
C ILE A 155 5.87 -10.83 -3.30
N GLN A 156 5.92 -12.09 -2.87
CA GLN A 156 6.11 -12.46 -1.48
C GLN A 156 7.42 -11.89 -0.94
N TYR A 157 8.53 -12.10 -1.66
CA TYR A 157 9.84 -11.57 -1.29
C TYR A 157 9.84 -10.03 -1.17
N ILE A 158 9.26 -9.34 -2.16
CA ILE A 158 9.16 -7.86 -2.14
C ILE A 158 8.34 -7.41 -0.94
N HIS A 159 7.18 -8.03 -0.70
CA HIS A 159 6.27 -7.66 0.38
C HIS A 159 6.89 -7.91 1.76
N GLU A 160 7.55 -9.05 1.97
CA GLU A 160 8.27 -9.34 3.21
C GLU A 160 9.36 -8.30 3.48
N ASN A 161 10.18 -7.97 2.48
CA ASN A 161 11.21 -6.95 2.61
C ASN A 161 10.62 -5.54 2.86
N TYR A 162 9.49 -5.22 2.25
CA TYR A 162 8.72 -4.02 2.56
C TYR A 162 8.28 -3.99 4.03
N VAL A 163 7.73 -5.08 4.57
CA VAL A 163 7.33 -5.16 5.98
C VAL A 163 8.55 -4.97 6.89
N LEU A 164 9.68 -5.64 6.62
CA LEU A 164 10.92 -5.47 7.38
C LEU A 164 11.44 -4.02 7.32
N TYR A 165 11.24 -3.34 6.19
CA TYR A 165 11.55 -1.92 6.06
C TYR A 165 10.66 -1.05 6.96
N MET A 166 9.36 -1.30 6.96
CA MET A 166 8.40 -0.57 7.81
C MET A 166 8.64 -0.82 9.31
N GLU A 167 9.18 -1.98 9.68
CA GLU A 167 9.63 -2.31 11.04
C GLU A 167 10.93 -1.59 11.46
N GLY A 168 11.54 -0.80 10.57
CA GLY A 168 12.76 -0.05 10.87
C GLY A 168 14.03 -0.90 10.89
N ARG A 169 14.03 -2.07 10.24
CA ARG A 169 15.22 -2.95 10.18
C ARG A 169 16.29 -2.50 9.20
N PHE A 170 16.00 -1.46 8.40
CA PHE A 170 16.91 -0.90 7.42
C PHE A 170 17.40 0.47 7.87
N SER A 171 18.66 0.77 7.57
CA SER A 171 19.22 2.09 7.86
C SER A 171 18.61 3.17 6.96
N HIS A 172 18.59 4.42 7.42
CA HIS A 172 18.17 5.54 6.58
C HIS A 172 19.06 5.72 5.34
N GLN A 173 20.36 5.42 5.47
CA GLN A 173 21.33 5.51 4.38
C GLN A 173 21.03 4.53 3.24
N SER A 174 20.48 3.35 3.56
CA SER A 174 20.05 2.36 2.56
C SER A 174 18.67 2.63 1.97
N SER A 175 17.92 3.62 2.47
CA SER A 175 16.52 3.85 2.09
C SER A 175 16.34 4.09 0.59
N GLN A 176 17.15 4.98 0.01
CA GLN A 176 17.03 5.31 -1.41
C GLN A 176 17.29 4.08 -2.31
N LEU A 177 18.35 3.31 -2.00
CA LEU A 177 18.69 2.11 -2.75
C LEU A 177 17.62 1.01 -2.59
N PHE A 178 17.08 0.86 -1.38
CA PHE A 178 15.98 -0.08 -1.12
C PHE A 178 14.75 0.27 -1.97
N TRP A 179 14.30 1.52 -1.95
CA TRP A 179 13.13 1.94 -2.71
C TRP A 179 13.36 1.89 -4.21
N GLN A 180 14.58 2.13 -4.67
CA GLN A 180 14.93 1.94 -6.07
C GLN A 180 14.81 0.47 -6.49
N ALA A 181 15.38 -0.46 -5.70
CA ALA A 181 15.31 -1.89 -6.00
C ALA A 181 13.85 -2.40 -5.98
N VAL A 182 13.08 -2.05 -4.95
CA VAL A 182 11.64 -2.39 -4.87
C VAL A 182 10.88 -1.85 -6.07
N LYS A 183 11.17 -0.60 -6.49
CA LYS A 183 10.53 -0.01 -7.68
C LYS A 183 10.87 -0.81 -8.94
N GLU A 184 12.14 -1.14 -9.16
CA GLU A 184 12.58 -1.86 -10.35
C GLU A 184 11.93 -3.25 -10.44
N ASP A 185 11.87 -3.99 -9.34
CA ASP A 185 11.24 -5.31 -9.29
C ASP A 185 9.71 -5.24 -9.50
N VAL A 186 9.04 -4.28 -8.86
CA VAL A 186 7.59 -4.07 -9.02
C VAL A 186 7.24 -3.68 -10.46
N LEU A 187 8.02 -2.78 -11.07
CA LEU A 187 7.82 -2.37 -12.46
C LEU A 187 7.99 -3.55 -13.43
N ASP A 188 8.97 -4.43 -13.20
CA ASP A 188 9.16 -5.63 -14.00
C ASP A 188 7.97 -6.60 -13.90
N ILE A 189 7.43 -6.80 -12.69
CA ILE A 189 6.21 -7.61 -12.49
C ILE A 189 5.01 -7.01 -13.23
N ILE A 190 4.77 -5.70 -13.07
CA ILE A 190 3.62 -5.03 -13.70
C ILE A 190 3.71 -5.10 -15.23
N ARG A 191 4.89 -4.90 -15.82
CA ARG A 191 5.09 -4.97 -17.28
C ARG A 191 4.87 -6.36 -17.87
N LYS A 192 4.98 -7.41 -17.06
CA LYS A 192 4.77 -8.80 -17.51
C LYS A 192 3.31 -9.22 -17.46
N ILE A 193 2.51 -8.55 -16.61
CA ILE A 193 1.12 -8.91 -16.41
C ILE A 193 0.18 -8.03 -17.24
N ILE A 194 0.46 -6.73 -17.43
CA ILE A 194 -0.33 -5.77 -18.23
C ILE A 194 0.05 -5.86 -19.71
#